data_AF-A0A9P1H2N8-F1
#
_entry.id   AF-A0A9P1H2N8-F1
#
_cell.length_a   1.000
_cell.length_b   1.000
_cell.length_c   1.000
_cell.angle_alpha   90.00
_cell.angle_beta   90.00
_cell.angle_gamma   90.00
#
_symmetry.space_group_name_H-M   'P 1'
#
loop_
_entity.id
_entity.type
_entity.pdbx_description
1 polymer ?
#
loop_
_entity_poly.entity_id
_entity_poly.type
_entity_poly.pdbx_seq_one_letter_code
_entity_poly.pdbx_strand_id
1 'polypeptide(L)'
;MNTLIVGRVIAGVGGCGIYAGGLNYVAILTTNHERPLYLAGIYSMWGVGLAVNFGGTVFAWDSGSEIALLVLTGVFLVAFIGCTAYHPGVPKARKLLPVGFMTTVDLVIIPLQGAIVAGAMFTAIYYTPLLFQFTKADGPLEGGVRILPLICSLVVFALLNAFLMPKTGYYMPWYVAGNAAMVVGSALMVTLESHTSTSKIYGYTILIGIGIGCFQSAGVAVVSAIVPASEVSNAVSIMTIAQVSGILAALSITGAVFQNLVVGKVGSVLPGYSQDDIVHLTTGTSSSLFRGLDAGLKEAVIAQVTESIRHVFIYVLAVSSLGLVLSFFLSRKRLYLKSGEIAK
;
A
#
# COMPACT_ATOMS: atom_id res chain seq x y z
N MET A 1 28.36 0.09 10.46
CA MET A 1 27.42 0.51 11.53
C MET A 1 27.05 1.99 11.42
N ASN A 2 28.00 2.90 11.18
CA ASN A 2 27.75 4.35 11.13
C ASN A 2 26.82 4.84 10.00
N THR A 3 26.88 4.26 8.80
CA THR A 3 26.05 4.69 7.65
C THR A 3 24.56 4.42 7.83
N LEU A 4 24.22 3.34 8.55
CA LEU A 4 22.83 2.94 8.82
C LEU A 4 22.18 3.86 9.87
N ILE A 5 22.97 4.32 10.84
CA ILE A 5 22.58 5.32 11.84
C ILE A 5 22.33 6.67 11.16
N VAL A 6 23.28 7.13 10.33
CA VAL A 6 23.12 8.37 9.55
C VAL A 6 21.91 8.30 8.63
N GLY A 7 21.69 7.16 7.94
CA GLY A 7 20.51 6.94 7.12
C GLY A 7 19.19 7.00 7.90
N ARG A 8 19.13 6.44 9.11
CA ARG A 8 17.96 6.53 9.99
C ARG A 8 17.73 7.94 10.53
N VAL A 9 18.80 8.68 10.84
CA VAL A 9 18.70 10.09 11.25
C VAL A 9 18.14 10.94 10.11
N ILE A 10 18.65 10.79 8.89
CA ILE A 10 18.15 11.51 7.70
C ILE A 10 16.69 11.14 7.43
N ALA A 11 16.34 9.85 7.50
CA ALA A 11 14.95 9.41 7.34
C ALA A 11 14.03 9.96 8.44
N GLY A 12 14.52 10.04 9.68
CA GLY A 12 13.80 10.63 10.82
C GLY A 12 13.58 12.14 10.65
N VAL A 13 14.61 12.89 10.27
CA VAL A 13 14.51 14.33 9.98
C VAL A 13 13.56 14.58 8.80
N GLY A 14 13.64 13.77 7.75
CA GLY A 14 12.73 13.83 6.61
C GLY A 14 11.28 13.55 7.00
N GLY A 15 11.05 12.51 7.79
CA GLY A 15 9.71 12.18 8.31
C GLY A 15 9.12 13.28 9.18
N CYS A 16 9.91 13.85 10.10
CA CYS A 16 9.51 15.00 10.92
C CYS A 16 9.21 16.24 10.08
N GLY A 17 10.03 16.51 9.05
CA GLY A 17 9.83 17.64 8.14
C GLY A 17 8.57 17.50 7.29
N ILE A 18 8.27 16.30 6.78
CA ILE A 18 7.03 16.02 6.05
C ILE A 18 5.81 16.13 6.97
N TYR A 19 5.90 15.63 8.20
CA TYR A 19 4.81 15.71 9.17
C TYR A 19 4.53 17.16 9.61
N ALA A 20 5.55 17.86 10.12
CA ALA A 20 5.42 19.25 10.56
C ALA A 20 5.10 20.20 9.39
N GLY A 21 5.69 19.93 8.22
CA GLY A 21 5.39 20.64 6.97
C GLY A 21 3.93 20.43 6.55
N GLY A 22 3.45 19.18 6.58
CA GLY A 22 2.06 18.84 6.27
C GLY A 22 1.06 19.52 7.20
N LEU A 23 1.32 19.51 8.51
CA LEU A 23 0.51 20.23 9.50
C LEU A 23 0.52 21.75 9.28
N ASN A 24 1.67 22.33 8.94
CA ASN A 24 1.78 23.75 8.62
C ASN A 24 1.07 24.12 7.31
N TYR A 25 1.15 23.28 6.28
CA TYR A 25 0.40 23.50 5.04
C TYR A 25 -1.10 23.47 5.30
N VAL A 26 -1.59 22.50 6.08
CA VAL A 26 -2.98 22.50 6.53
C VAL A 26 -3.27 23.79 7.29
N ALA A 27 -2.43 24.20 8.24
CA ALA A 27 -2.65 25.43 8.99
C ALA A 27 -2.71 26.69 8.11
N ILE A 28 -1.90 26.78 7.05
CA ILE A 28 -1.83 27.94 6.14
C ILE A 28 -2.98 27.91 5.11
N LEU A 29 -3.33 26.74 4.59
CA LEU A 29 -4.32 26.57 3.52
C LEU A 29 -5.76 26.43 4.03
N THR A 30 -5.93 26.20 5.34
CA THR A 30 -7.26 26.06 5.97
C THR A 30 -7.62 27.26 6.83
N THR A 31 -8.89 27.63 6.79
CA THR A 31 -9.46 28.61 7.72
C THR A 31 -9.52 28.05 9.15
N ASN A 32 -9.54 28.93 10.15
CA ASN A 32 -9.59 28.52 11.57
C ASN A 32 -10.83 27.64 11.91
N HIS A 33 -11.89 27.72 11.10
CA HIS A 33 -13.10 26.91 11.29
C HIS A 33 -13.00 25.48 10.74
N GLU A 34 -12.26 25.27 9.65
CA GLU A 34 -12.13 23.95 9.01
C GLU A 34 -10.82 23.22 9.37
N ARG A 35 -9.82 23.94 9.88
CA ARG A 35 -8.54 23.38 10.33
C ARG A 35 -8.69 22.18 11.28
N PRO A 36 -9.51 22.24 12.36
CA PRO A 36 -9.66 21.10 13.28
C PRO A 36 -10.15 19.83 12.57
N LEU A 37 -10.91 19.99 11.48
CA LEU A 37 -11.48 18.88 10.72
C LEU A 37 -10.44 18.20 9.81
N TYR A 38 -9.61 18.98 9.12
CA TYR A 38 -8.52 18.42 8.30
C TYR A 38 -7.48 17.72 9.17
N LEU A 39 -7.21 18.29 10.35
CA LEU A 39 -6.41 17.64 11.37
C LEU A 39 -7.06 16.32 11.82
N ALA A 40 -8.38 16.28 12.06
CA ALA A 40 -9.08 15.04 12.40
C ALA A 40 -8.94 13.94 11.33
N GLY A 41 -8.96 14.29 10.03
CA GLY A 41 -8.70 13.34 8.95
C GLY A 41 -7.28 12.76 9.01
N ILE A 42 -6.26 13.62 9.20
CA ILE A 42 -4.87 13.19 9.39
C ILE A 42 -4.74 12.26 10.61
N TYR A 43 -5.35 12.64 11.74
CA TYR A 43 -5.32 11.84 12.96
C TYR A 43 -6.11 10.53 12.82
N SER A 44 -7.20 10.48 12.05
CA SER A 44 -7.91 9.23 11.79
C SER A 44 -7.06 8.24 10.99
N MET A 45 -6.34 8.70 9.97
CA MET A 45 -5.43 7.85 9.20
C MET A 45 -4.30 7.31 10.08
N TRP A 46 -3.77 8.18 10.96
CA TRP A 46 -2.75 7.80 11.92
C TRP A 46 -3.29 6.78 12.95
N GLY A 47 -4.51 6.99 13.45
CA GLY A 47 -5.20 6.09 14.36
C GLY A 47 -5.44 4.70 13.77
N VAL A 48 -5.88 4.60 12.51
CA VAL A 48 -6.00 3.32 11.79
C VAL A 48 -4.65 2.60 11.76
N GLY A 49 -3.57 3.32 11.42
CA GLY A 49 -2.23 2.74 11.37
C GLY A 49 -1.77 2.20 12.73
N LEU A 50 -2.01 2.95 13.82
CA LEU A 50 -1.64 2.54 15.17
C LEU A 50 -2.46 1.34 15.65
N ALA A 51 -3.78 1.37 15.51
CA ALA A 51 -4.65 0.28 15.96
C ALA A 51 -4.29 -1.03 15.24
N VAL A 52 -4.14 -0.99 13.92
CA VAL A 52 -3.77 -2.20 13.15
C VAL A 52 -2.37 -2.69 13.51
N ASN A 53 -1.39 -1.79 13.71
CA ASN A 53 -0.01 -2.19 13.96
C ASN A 53 0.23 -2.70 15.40
N PHE A 54 -0.42 -2.08 16.38
CA PHE A 54 -0.26 -2.43 17.80
C PHE A 54 -1.18 -3.58 18.23
N GLY A 55 -2.30 -3.78 17.54
CA GLY A 55 -3.21 -4.88 17.75
C GLY A 55 -2.53 -6.25 17.62
N GLY A 56 -2.59 -7.02 18.71
CA GLY A 56 -2.03 -8.37 18.82
C GLY A 56 -0.53 -8.45 19.06
N THR A 57 0.20 -7.33 18.99
CA THR A 57 1.67 -7.30 19.17
C THR A 57 2.08 -6.53 20.42
N VAL A 58 1.53 -5.33 20.62
CA VAL A 58 1.79 -4.48 21.79
C VAL A 58 0.60 -4.52 22.76
N PHE A 59 -0.61 -4.47 22.22
CA PHE A 59 -1.85 -4.60 22.98
C PHE A 59 -2.61 -5.84 22.52
N ALA A 60 -3.15 -6.61 23.47
CA ALA A 60 -4.08 -7.68 23.12
C ALA A 60 -5.33 -7.09 22.45
N TRP A 61 -5.90 -7.81 21.48
CA TRP A 61 -7.07 -7.34 20.71
C TRP A 61 -8.30 -7.04 21.58
N ASP A 62 -8.41 -7.68 22.75
CA ASP A 62 -9.46 -7.52 23.75
C ASP A 62 -9.12 -6.47 24.84
N SER A 63 -7.95 -5.85 24.77
CA SER A 63 -7.52 -4.83 25.73
C SER A 63 -8.33 -3.54 25.57
N GLY A 64 -8.68 -2.92 26.70
CA GLY A 64 -9.37 -1.62 26.73
C GLY A 64 -8.63 -0.52 25.95
N SER A 65 -7.29 -0.56 25.92
CA SER A 65 -6.47 0.39 25.14
C SER A 65 -6.68 0.23 23.63
N GLU A 66 -6.74 -1.01 23.14
CA GLU A 66 -6.93 -1.32 21.72
C GLU A 66 -8.36 -0.99 21.27
N ILE A 67 -9.35 -1.36 22.09
CA ILE A 67 -10.75 -1.01 21.86
C ILE A 67 -10.93 0.52 21.84
N ALA A 68 -10.26 1.25 22.75
CA ALA A 68 -10.31 2.71 22.76
C ALA A 68 -9.70 3.32 21.48
N LEU A 69 -8.57 2.79 20.99
CA LEU A 69 -7.95 3.23 19.73
C LEU A 69 -8.87 3.00 18.53
N LEU A 70 -9.52 1.83 18.44
CA LEU A 70 -10.47 1.50 17.38
C LEU A 70 -11.72 2.40 17.42
N VAL A 71 -12.30 2.59 18.60
CA VAL A 71 -13.48 3.46 18.79
C VAL A 71 -13.14 4.90 18.44
N LEU A 72 -12.03 5.43 18.95
CA LEU A 72 -11.61 6.81 18.69
C LEU A 72 -11.32 7.04 17.20
N THR A 73 -10.68 6.08 16.54
CA THR A 73 -10.45 6.09 15.10
C THR A 73 -11.78 6.12 14.33
N GLY A 74 -12.74 5.27 14.72
CA GLY A 74 -14.08 5.23 14.13
C GLY A 74 -14.83 6.56 14.30
N VAL A 75 -14.78 7.16 15.51
CA VAL A 75 -15.41 8.46 15.80
C VAL A 75 -14.80 9.56 14.94
N PHE A 76 -13.47 9.63 14.82
CA PHE A 76 -12.81 10.63 13.97
C PHE A 76 -13.11 10.42 12.48
N LEU A 77 -13.19 9.18 12.02
CA LEU A 77 -13.56 8.87 10.63
C LEU A 77 -15.00 9.29 10.33
N VAL A 78 -15.96 8.98 11.22
CA VAL A 78 -17.36 9.39 11.06
C VAL A 78 -17.49 10.92 11.11
N ALA A 79 -16.79 11.59 12.02
CA ALA A 79 -16.75 13.05 12.09
C ALA A 79 -16.19 13.67 10.79
N PHE A 80 -15.12 13.08 10.25
CA PHE A 80 -14.51 13.49 8.98
C PHE A 80 -15.46 13.32 7.79
N ILE A 81 -16.11 12.16 7.66
CA ILE A 81 -17.09 11.89 6.57
C ILE A 81 -18.32 12.80 6.70
N GLY A 82 -18.89 12.92 7.90
CA GLY A 82 -20.07 13.73 8.15
C GLY A 82 -19.86 15.20 7.82
N CYS A 83 -18.68 15.75 8.14
CA CYS A 83 -18.38 17.14 7.86
C CYS A 83 -17.95 17.38 6.40
N THR A 84 -17.19 16.48 5.76
CA THR A 84 -16.90 16.63 4.32
C THR A 84 -18.19 16.74 3.50
N ALA A 85 -19.22 15.97 3.87
CA ALA A 85 -20.56 16.06 3.29
C ALA A 85 -21.32 17.34 3.71
N TYR A 86 -21.44 17.64 5.00
CA TYR A 86 -22.44 18.60 5.53
C TYR A 86 -21.89 19.81 6.30
N HIS A 87 -20.60 20.17 6.16
CA HIS A 87 -20.01 21.22 7.00
C HIS A 87 -20.79 22.57 6.96
N PRO A 88 -21.31 23.06 8.11
CA PRO A 88 -22.27 24.18 8.15
C PRO A 88 -21.64 25.57 7.99
N GLY A 89 -20.30 25.69 7.85
CA GLY A 89 -19.59 26.97 7.82
C GLY A 89 -18.71 27.25 6.59
N VAL A 90 -18.57 26.29 5.66
CA VAL A 90 -17.67 26.42 4.50
C VAL A 90 -18.48 26.34 3.21
N PRO A 91 -18.47 27.39 2.36
CA PRO A 91 -19.09 27.36 1.04
C PRO A 91 -18.56 26.18 0.23
N LYS A 92 -19.41 25.55 -0.58
CA LYS A 92 -19.02 24.39 -1.42
C LYS A 92 -17.74 24.62 -2.25
N ALA A 93 -17.49 25.86 -2.67
CA ALA A 93 -16.31 26.27 -3.44
C ALA A 93 -14.98 26.33 -2.65
N ARG A 94 -15.01 26.24 -1.31
CA ARG A 94 -13.81 26.29 -0.45
C ARG A 94 -13.51 24.97 0.27
N LYS A 95 -14.30 23.91 0.04
CA LYS A 95 -14.03 22.59 0.63
C LYS A 95 -12.75 22.00 -0.01
N LEU A 96 -11.71 21.68 0.78
CA LEU A 96 -10.50 21.01 0.23
C LEU A 96 -10.77 19.62 -0.34
N LEU A 97 -11.84 18.94 0.08
CA LEU A 97 -12.29 17.66 -0.49
C LEU A 97 -13.67 17.85 -1.12
N PRO A 98 -13.73 18.28 -2.39
CA PRO A 98 -15.00 18.48 -3.06
C PRO A 98 -15.53 17.14 -3.57
N VAL A 99 -16.02 16.28 -2.68
CA VAL A 99 -16.70 15.02 -3.05
C VAL A 99 -17.90 15.22 -3.98
N GLY A 100 -18.41 16.45 -4.10
CA GLY A 100 -19.54 16.81 -4.96
C GLY A 100 -19.30 16.65 -6.47
N PHE A 101 -18.05 16.58 -6.95
CA PHE A 101 -17.78 16.32 -8.37
C PHE A 101 -17.71 14.82 -8.69
N MET A 102 -17.67 13.92 -7.68
CA MET A 102 -17.64 12.46 -7.87
C MET A 102 -19.03 11.91 -8.24
N THR A 103 -19.59 12.41 -9.34
CA THR A 103 -20.94 12.08 -9.81
C THR A 103 -20.99 10.84 -10.69
N THR A 104 -19.84 10.39 -11.20
CA THR A 104 -19.71 9.20 -12.05
C THR A 104 -19.03 8.06 -11.31
N VAL A 105 -19.40 6.83 -11.68
CA VAL A 105 -18.81 5.60 -11.13
C VAL A 105 -17.29 5.57 -11.34
N ASP A 106 -16.81 6.04 -12.49
CA ASP A 106 -15.38 6.10 -12.82
C ASP A 106 -14.59 6.95 -11.81
N LEU A 107 -15.17 8.08 -11.38
CA LEU A 107 -14.53 8.98 -10.41
C LEU A 107 -14.43 8.39 -9.00
N VAL A 108 -15.18 7.32 -8.71
CA VAL A 108 -15.11 6.58 -7.44
C VAL A 108 -14.19 5.36 -7.58
N ILE A 109 -14.36 4.59 -8.65
CA ILE A 109 -13.62 3.34 -8.83
C ILE A 109 -12.14 3.60 -9.12
N ILE A 110 -11.79 4.61 -9.93
CA ILE A 110 -10.39 4.84 -10.31
C ILE A 110 -9.50 5.21 -9.10
N PRO A 111 -9.90 6.09 -8.16
CA PRO A 111 -9.16 6.28 -6.92
C PRO A 111 -9.03 5.01 -6.09
N LEU A 112 -10.08 4.18 -6.01
CA LEU A 112 -10.02 2.91 -5.29
C LEU A 112 -9.04 1.91 -5.93
N GLN A 113 -8.99 1.85 -7.26
CA GLN A 113 -7.97 1.11 -8.00
C GLN A 113 -6.56 1.64 -7.71
N GLY A 114 -6.40 2.97 -7.61
CA GLY A 114 -5.18 3.63 -7.19
C GLY A 114 -4.71 3.17 -5.80
N ALA A 115 -5.63 3.08 -4.84
CA ALA A 115 -5.33 2.57 -3.49
C ALA A 115 -4.86 1.09 -3.54
N ILE A 116 -5.56 0.25 -4.30
CA ILE A 116 -5.25 -1.19 -4.45
C ILE A 116 -3.86 -1.40 -5.06
N VAL A 117 -3.56 -0.75 -6.18
CA VAL A 117 -2.28 -0.94 -6.88
C VAL A 117 -1.11 -0.40 -6.07
N ALA A 118 -1.27 0.75 -5.41
CA ALA A 118 -0.23 1.33 -4.57
C ALA A 118 0.04 0.45 -3.35
N GLY A 119 -1.00 -0.04 -2.67
CA GLY A 119 -0.87 -0.96 -1.54
C GLY A 119 -0.18 -2.28 -1.92
N ALA A 120 -0.61 -2.89 -3.03
CA ALA A 120 0.00 -4.11 -3.55
C ALA A 120 1.47 -3.92 -3.97
N MET A 121 1.79 -2.79 -4.62
CA MET A 121 3.15 -2.46 -5.03
C MET A 121 4.09 -2.36 -3.82
N PHE A 122 3.73 -1.57 -2.80
CA PHE A 122 4.58 -1.39 -1.62
C PHE A 122 4.69 -2.66 -0.79
N THR A 123 3.63 -3.47 -0.72
CA THR A 123 3.69 -4.81 -0.11
C THR A 123 4.69 -5.70 -0.84
N ALA A 124 4.61 -5.79 -2.17
CA ALA A 124 5.52 -6.62 -2.94
C ALA A 124 6.99 -6.13 -2.84
N ILE A 125 7.21 -4.81 -2.86
CA ILE A 125 8.55 -4.21 -2.73
C ILE A 125 9.16 -4.48 -1.36
N TYR A 126 8.36 -4.51 -0.29
CA TYR A 126 8.86 -4.74 1.06
C TYR A 126 9.11 -6.22 1.38
N TYR A 127 8.15 -7.09 1.08
CA TYR A 127 8.20 -8.49 1.51
C TYR A 127 8.96 -9.44 0.58
N THR A 128 9.09 -9.10 -0.71
CA THR A 128 9.92 -9.88 -1.65
C THR A 128 11.40 -9.92 -1.26
N PRO A 129 12.09 -8.78 -1.02
CA PRO A 129 13.48 -8.81 -0.60
C PRO A 129 13.64 -9.42 0.80
N LEU A 130 12.65 -9.25 1.68
CA LEU A 130 12.64 -9.89 2.99
C LEU A 130 12.63 -11.41 2.88
N LEU A 131 11.80 -11.97 1.98
CA LEU A 131 11.79 -13.41 1.68
C LEU A 131 13.17 -13.92 1.26
N PHE A 132 13.85 -13.19 0.38
CA PHE A 132 15.18 -13.58 -0.09
C PHE A 132 16.26 -13.48 0.99
N GLN A 133 16.19 -12.45 1.84
CA GLN A 133 17.09 -12.34 2.99
C GLN A 133 17.02 -13.60 3.86
N PHE A 134 15.82 -14.12 4.16
CA PHE A 134 15.67 -15.34 4.96
C PHE A 134 16.01 -16.62 4.20
N THR A 135 15.54 -16.79 2.97
CA THR A 135 15.67 -18.07 2.24
C THR A 135 17.03 -18.29 1.59
N LYS A 136 17.76 -17.23 1.27
CA LYS A 136 19.06 -17.28 0.57
C LYS A 136 20.20 -16.65 1.36
N ALA A 137 19.94 -16.21 2.60
CA ALA A 137 20.88 -15.48 3.43
C ALA A 137 21.50 -14.25 2.73
N ASP A 138 20.74 -13.65 1.81
CA ASP A 138 21.17 -12.48 1.06
C ASP A 138 21.35 -11.27 1.98
N GLY A 139 22.34 -10.43 1.67
CA GLY A 139 22.45 -9.12 2.28
C GLY A 139 21.37 -8.15 1.78
N PRO A 140 21.24 -6.96 2.40
CA PRO A 140 20.31 -5.93 1.94
C PRO A 140 20.58 -5.48 0.50
N LEU A 141 21.84 -5.49 0.05
CA LEU A 141 22.21 -5.11 -1.32
C LEU A 141 21.67 -6.12 -2.33
N GLU A 142 21.91 -7.42 -2.10
CA GLU A 142 21.42 -8.50 -2.95
C GLU A 142 19.89 -8.53 -2.94
N GLY A 143 19.25 -8.30 -1.78
CA GLY A 143 17.79 -8.15 -1.69
C GLY A 143 17.25 -7.06 -2.64
N GLY A 144 17.95 -5.92 -2.73
CA GLY A 144 17.62 -4.85 -3.69
C GLY A 144 17.79 -5.25 -5.15
N VAL A 145 18.80 -6.07 -5.48
CA VAL A 145 18.96 -6.61 -6.84
C VAL A 145 17.84 -7.58 -7.19
N ARG A 146 17.33 -8.33 -6.21
CA ARG A 146 16.30 -9.36 -6.43
C ARG A 146 14.91 -8.82 -6.72
N ILE A 147 14.64 -7.55 -6.44
CA ILE A 147 13.40 -6.87 -6.83
C ILE A 147 13.48 -6.23 -8.22
N LEU A 148 14.64 -6.24 -8.89
CA LEU A 148 14.78 -5.69 -10.24
C LEU A 148 13.81 -6.31 -11.25
N PRO A 149 13.50 -7.62 -11.26
CA PRO A 149 12.51 -8.16 -12.21
C PRO A 149 11.12 -7.52 -12.06
N LEU A 150 10.71 -7.23 -10.83
CA LEU A 150 9.46 -6.51 -10.54
C LEU A 150 9.54 -5.07 -11.06
N ILE A 151 10.63 -4.35 -10.77
CA ILE A 151 10.80 -2.95 -11.19
C ILE A 151 10.92 -2.82 -12.71
N CYS A 152 11.68 -3.68 -13.37
CA CYS A 152 11.83 -3.63 -14.81
C CYS A 152 10.51 -3.93 -15.52
N SER A 153 9.77 -4.96 -15.08
CA SER A 153 8.47 -5.29 -15.66
C SER A 153 7.43 -4.19 -15.45
N LEU A 154 7.36 -3.60 -14.24
CA LEU A 154 6.42 -2.50 -13.99
C LEU A 154 6.75 -1.26 -14.82
N VAL A 155 8.03 -0.89 -14.97
CA VAL A 155 8.44 0.26 -15.78
C VAL A 155 8.09 0.05 -17.24
N VAL A 156 8.40 -1.13 -17.80
CA VAL A 156 8.07 -1.45 -19.20
C VAL A 156 6.56 -1.35 -19.44
N PHE A 157 5.74 -1.95 -18.59
CA PHE A 157 4.29 -1.92 -18.77
C PHE A 157 3.66 -0.56 -18.47
N ALA A 158 4.23 0.23 -17.56
CA ALA A 158 3.84 1.62 -17.34
C ALA A 158 4.09 2.49 -18.56
N LEU A 159 5.25 2.33 -19.22
CA LEU A 159 5.56 3.03 -20.47
C LEU A 159 4.65 2.56 -21.62
N LEU A 160 4.38 1.27 -21.71
CA LEU A 160 3.43 0.72 -22.69
C LEU A 160 2.03 1.28 -22.49
N ASN A 161 1.53 1.31 -21.25
CA ASN A 161 0.25 1.93 -20.92
C ASN A 161 0.25 3.41 -21.30
N ALA A 162 1.26 4.18 -20.89
CA ALA A 162 1.36 5.61 -21.18
C ALA A 162 1.38 5.92 -22.70
N PHE A 163 1.95 5.04 -23.51
CA PHE A 163 2.01 5.21 -24.97
C PHE A 163 0.75 4.71 -25.71
N LEU A 164 0.22 3.55 -25.30
CA LEU A 164 -0.86 2.87 -26.00
C LEU A 164 -2.24 3.30 -25.53
N MET A 165 -2.42 3.64 -24.25
CA MET A 165 -3.72 4.06 -23.71
C MET A 165 -4.24 5.34 -24.41
N PRO A 166 -3.42 6.38 -24.67
CA PRO A 166 -3.90 7.54 -25.43
C PRO A 166 -4.26 7.22 -26.89
N LYS A 167 -3.54 6.30 -27.53
CA LYS A 167 -3.80 5.89 -28.93
C LYS A 167 -5.07 5.06 -29.08
N THR A 168 -5.22 4.06 -28.21
CA THR A 168 -6.39 3.15 -28.19
C THR A 168 -7.63 3.88 -27.66
N GLY A 169 -7.44 4.78 -26.71
CA GLY A 169 -8.48 5.56 -26.05
C GLY A 169 -9.29 4.78 -25.02
N TYR A 170 -9.01 3.48 -24.80
CA TYR A 170 -9.71 2.65 -23.82
C TYR A 170 -8.82 2.40 -22.61
N TYR A 171 -9.34 2.69 -21.42
CA TYR A 171 -8.62 2.49 -20.17
C TYR A 171 -9.04 1.21 -19.44
N MET A 172 -10.34 0.84 -19.47
CA MET A 172 -10.88 -0.33 -18.77
C MET A 172 -10.09 -1.64 -19.01
N PRO A 173 -9.67 -2.00 -20.26
CA PRO A 173 -8.87 -3.21 -20.49
C PRO A 173 -7.54 -3.25 -19.73
N TRP A 174 -6.91 -2.08 -19.50
CA TRP A 174 -5.65 -1.99 -18.75
C TRP A 174 -5.86 -2.30 -17.26
N TYR A 175 -6.97 -1.85 -16.67
CA TYR A 175 -7.30 -2.17 -15.28
C TYR A 175 -7.67 -3.65 -15.11
N VAL A 176 -8.42 -4.23 -16.06
CA VAL A 176 -8.79 -5.65 -16.02
C VAL A 176 -7.55 -6.53 -16.17
N ALA A 177 -6.75 -6.30 -17.23
CA ALA A 177 -5.54 -7.07 -17.49
C ALA A 177 -4.50 -6.90 -16.37
N GLY A 178 -4.36 -5.67 -15.86
CA GLY A 178 -3.47 -5.36 -14.75
C GLY A 178 -3.82 -6.11 -13.47
N ASN A 179 -5.08 -6.00 -13.02
CA ASN A 179 -5.54 -6.73 -11.84
C ASN A 179 -5.49 -8.26 -12.04
N ALA A 180 -5.84 -8.77 -13.23
CA ALA A 180 -5.74 -10.19 -13.51
C ALA A 180 -4.29 -10.71 -13.39
N ALA A 181 -3.31 -9.97 -13.93
CA ALA A 181 -1.90 -10.31 -13.78
C ALA A 181 -1.44 -10.26 -12.32
N MET A 182 -1.90 -9.27 -11.54
CA MET A 182 -1.63 -9.20 -10.10
C MET A 182 -2.25 -10.37 -9.32
N VAL A 183 -3.48 -10.77 -9.64
CA VAL A 183 -4.15 -11.92 -9.03
C VAL A 183 -3.35 -13.20 -9.30
N VAL A 184 -2.95 -13.44 -10.55
CA VAL A 184 -2.15 -14.63 -10.90
C VAL A 184 -0.79 -14.59 -10.20
N GLY A 185 -0.08 -13.46 -10.24
CA GLY A 185 1.22 -13.31 -9.61
C GLY A 185 1.17 -13.47 -8.09
N SER A 186 0.17 -12.89 -7.43
CA SER A 186 -0.01 -13.01 -5.98
C SER A 186 -0.49 -14.40 -5.56
N ALA A 187 -1.37 -15.05 -6.32
CA ALA A 187 -1.78 -16.43 -6.09
C ALA A 187 -0.57 -17.39 -6.13
N LEU A 188 0.35 -17.19 -7.07
CA LEU A 188 1.60 -17.95 -7.14
C LEU A 188 2.56 -17.64 -5.98
N MET A 189 2.58 -16.40 -5.48
CA MET A 189 3.34 -16.07 -4.26
C MET A 189 2.76 -16.74 -3.01
N VAL A 190 1.45 -17.00 -2.96
CA VAL A 190 0.81 -17.74 -1.85
C VAL A 190 1.22 -19.22 -1.85
N THR A 191 1.69 -19.78 -2.97
CA THR A 191 2.17 -21.18 -3.04
C THR A 191 3.66 -21.33 -2.76
N LEU A 192 4.34 -20.31 -2.23
CA LEU A 192 5.77 -20.39 -1.95
C LEU A 192 6.10 -21.44 -0.86
N GLU A 193 7.22 -22.10 -1.03
CA GLU A 193 7.85 -22.95 -0.01
C GLU A 193 9.29 -22.46 0.24
N SER A 194 9.88 -22.82 1.40
CA SER A 194 11.22 -22.37 1.81
C SER A 194 12.32 -22.71 0.79
N HIS A 195 12.15 -23.80 0.04
CA HIS A 195 13.09 -24.29 -0.97
C HIS A 195 12.71 -23.88 -2.41
N THR A 196 11.75 -22.97 -2.59
CA THR A 196 11.35 -22.51 -3.93
C THR A 196 12.55 -21.93 -4.68
N SER A 197 12.66 -22.29 -5.97
CA SER A 197 13.74 -21.79 -6.81
C SER A 197 13.62 -20.27 -7.02
N THR A 198 14.76 -19.59 -7.01
CA THR A 198 14.84 -18.13 -7.26
C THR A 198 14.16 -17.73 -8.57
N SER A 199 14.29 -18.55 -9.61
CA SER A 199 13.68 -18.32 -10.93
C SER A 199 12.15 -18.30 -10.90
N LYS A 200 11.52 -19.16 -10.09
CA LYS A 200 10.06 -19.17 -9.91
C LYS A 200 9.60 -17.88 -9.23
N ILE A 201 10.29 -17.46 -8.18
CA ILE A 201 9.99 -16.20 -7.46
C ILE A 201 10.10 -15.01 -8.42
N TYR A 202 11.15 -14.95 -9.25
CA TYR A 202 11.28 -13.92 -10.27
C TYR A 202 10.10 -13.94 -11.25
N GLY A 203 9.68 -15.11 -11.75
CA GLY A 203 8.50 -15.23 -12.60
C GLY A 203 7.22 -14.68 -11.94
N TYR A 204 7.01 -14.97 -10.65
CA TYR A 204 5.84 -14.49 -9.92
C TYR A 204 5.87 -12.97 -9.73
N THR A 205 7.03 -12.43 -9.37
CA THR A 205 7.22 -10.97 -9.18
C THR A 205 7.13 -10.19 -10.49
N ILE A 206 7.51 -10.79 -11.62
CA ILE A 206 7.30 -10.21 -12.95
C ILE A 206 5.80 -10.08 -13.24
N LEU A 207 4.98 -11.11 -12.96
CA LEU A 207 3.54 -11.02 -13.18
C LEU A 207 2.88 -9.92 -12.33
N ILE A 208 3.31 -9.79 -11.07
CA ILE A 208 2.87 -8.69 -10.20
C ILE A 208 3.32 -7.34 -10.78
N GLY A 209 4.57 -7.22 -11.22
CA GLY A 209 5.11 -5.99 -11.80
C GLY A 209 4.40 -5.58 -13.09
N ILE A 210 4.13 -6.51 -14.01
CA ILE A 210 3.30 -6.30 -15.19
C ILE A 210 1.95 -5.71 -14.79
N GLY A 211 1.29 -6.33 -13.81
CA GLY A 211 -0.02 -5.92 -13.37
C GLY A 211 -0.05 -4.50 -12.78
N ILE A 212 0.92 -4.16 -11.95
CA ILE A 212 1.12 -2.81 -11.41
C ILE A 212 1.36 -1.80 -12.56
N GLY A 213 2.27 -2.11 -13.47
CA GLY A 213 2.63 -1.25 -14.59
C GLY A 213 1.44 -0.93 -15.52
N CYS A 214 0.50 -1.86 -15.68
CA CYS A 214 -0.66 -1.66 -16.55
C CYS A 214 -1.54 -0.46 -16.17
N PHE A 215 -1.66 -0.10 -14.90
CA PHE A 215 -2.63 0.93 -14.50
C PHE A 215 -2.21 1.86 -13.35
N GLN A 216 -1.03 1.68 -12.74
CA GLN A 216 -0.54 2.56 -11.67
C GLN A 216 -0.57 4.04 -12.07
N SER A 217 0.03 4.38 -13.20
CA SER A 217 0.08 5.78 -13.69
C SER A 217 -1.17 6.18 -14.49
N ALA A 218 -1.97 5.20 -14.92
CA ALA A 218 -3.18 5.45 -15.71
C ALA A 218 -4.23 6.24 -14.91
N GLY A 219 -4.35 5.99 -13.60
CA GLY A 219 -5.39 6.59 -12.78
C GLY A 219 -5.41 8.11 -12.82
N VAL A 220 -4.25 8.74 -12.59
CA VAL A 220 -4.12 10.21 -12.61
C VAL A 220 -4.43 10.78 -14.00
N ALA A 221 -3.93 10.12 -15.06
CA ALA A 221 -4.16 10.54 -16.43
C ALA A 221 -5.65 10.46 -16.84
N VAL A 222 -6.32 9.36 -16.50
CA VAL A 222 -7.74 9.15 -16.81
C VAL A 222 -8.60 10.14 -16.05
N VAL A 223 -8.38 10.28 -14.74
CA VAL A 223 -9.17 11.18 -13.89
C VAL A 223 -9.02 12.64 -14.34
N SER A 224 -7.81 13.07 -14.70
CA SER A 224 -7.56 14.42 -15.22
C SER A 224 -8.24 14.70 -16.56
N ALA A 225 -8.54 13.65 -17.34
CA ALA A 225 -9.16 13.78 -18.65
C ALA A 225 -10.70 13.73 -18.63
N ILE A 226 -11.31 13.11 -17.62
CA ILE A 226 -12.78 13.00 -17.51
C ILE A 226 -13.43 14.13 -16.69
N VAL A 227 -12.65 14.87 -15.90
CA VAL A 227 -13.17 16.00 -15.11
C VAL A 227 -13.03 17.33 -15.86
N PRO A 228 -13.89 18.33 -15.59
CA PRO A 228 -13.72 19.69 -16.10
C PRO A 228 -12.37 20.28 -15.67
N ALA A 229 -11.81 21.17 -16.49
CA ALA A 229 -10.51 21.80 -16.23
C ALA A 229 -10.41 22.50 -14.86
N SER A 230 -11.54 23.02 -14.34
CA SER A 230 -11.62 23.62 -13.00
C SER A 230 -11.46 22.62 -11.84
N GLU A 231 -11.74 21.34 -12.09
CA GLU A 231 -11.76 20.28 -11.07
C GLU A 231 -10.55 19.33 -11.15
N VAL A 232 -9.66 19.50 -12.14
CA VAL A 232 -8.48 18.62 -12.34
C VAL A 232 -7.63 18.53 -11.07
N SER A 233 -7.33 19.67 -10.44
CA SER A 233 -6.54 19.71 -9.20
C SER A 233 -7.19 18.91 -8.07
N ASN A 234 -8.52 19.04 -7.93
CA ASN A 234 -9.28 18.33 -6.91
C ASN A 234 -9.29 16.82 -7.16
N ALA A 235 -9.44 16.42 -8.41
CA ALA A 235 -9.48 15.03 -8.82
C ALA A 235 -8.11 14.33 -8.66
N VAL A 236 -7.03 15.01 -9.01
CA VAL A 236 -5.65 14.55 -8.74
C VAL A 236 -5.39 14.45 -7.23
N SER A 237 -5.92 15.37 -6.43
CA SER A 237 -5.78 15.34 -4.98
C SER A 237 -6.47 14.11 -4.37
N ILE A 238 -7.71 13.80 -4.79
CA ILE A 238 -8.42 12.59 -4.35
C ILE A 238 -7.65 11.33 -4.77
N MET A 239 -7.13 11.28 -5.99
CA MET A 239 -6.29 10.17 -6.46
C MET A 239 -5.05 9.96 -5.59
N THR A 240 -4.36 11.03 -5.23
CA THR A 240 -3.16 10.97 -4.38
C THR A 240 -3.52 10.51 -2.97
N ILE A 241 -4.60 11.05 -2.39
CA ILE A 241 -5.09 10.64 -1.07
C ILE A 241 -5.42 9.15 -1.06
N ALA A 242 -6.13 8.66 -2.08
CA ALA A 242 -6.48 7.25 -2.17
C ALA A 242 -5.24 6.35 -2.28
N GLN A 243 -4.26 6.71 -3.11
CA GLN A 243 -3.00 5.97 -3.25
C GLN A 243 -2.21 5.92 -1.93
N VAL A 244 -1.99 7.06 -1.29
CA VAL A 244 -1.22 7.14 -0.03
C VAL A 244 -1.94 6.40 1.09
N SER A 245 -3.27 6.54 1.17
CA SER A 245 -4.10 5.78 2.13
C SER A 245 -4.02 4.29 1.88
N GLY A 246 -4.04 3.86 0.61
CA GLY A 246 -3.87 2.48 0.21
C GLY A 246 -2.52 1.89 0.61
N ILE A 247 -1.44 2.66 0.45
CA ILE A 247 -0.09 2.27 0.90
C ILE A 247 -0.07 2.09 2.42
N LEU A 248 -0.58 3.07 3.16
CA LEU A 248 -0.61 3.05 4.63
C LEU A 248 -1.41 1.83 5.13
N ALA A 249 -2.64 1.65 4.64
CA ALA A 249 -3.49 0.53 5.03
C ALA A 249 -2.84 -0.81 4.69
N ALA A 250 -2.26 -0.95 3.49
CA ALA A 250 -1.60 -2.18 3.07
C ALA A 250 -0.40 -2.52 3.97
N LEU A 251 0.52 -1.59 4.19
CA LEU A 251 1.71 -1.84 5.01
C LEU A 251 1.36 -2.08 6.48
N SER A 252 0.36 -1.37 7.02
CA SER A 252 -0.11 -1.63 8.38
C SER A 252 -0.74 -3.01 8.52
N ILE A 253 -1.66 -3.40 7.63
CA ILE A 253 -2.33 -4.71 7.66
C ILE A 253 -1.31 -5.83 7.45
N THR A 254 -0.48 -5.73 6.42
CA THR A 254 0.51 -6.77 6.10
C THR A 254 1.60 -6.86 7.16
N GLY A 255 2.03 -5.72 7.73
CA GLY A 255 2.94 -5.65 8.88
C GLY A 255 2.37 -6.35 10.10
N ALA A 256 1.11 -6.05 10.45
CA ALA A 256 0.42 -6.68 11.57
C ALA A 256 0.28 -8.20 11.36
N VAL A 257 -0.17 -8.63 10.17
CA VAL A 257 -0.28 -10.05 9.82
C VAL A 257 1.06 -10.75 9.94
N PHE A 258 2.11 -10.20 9.33
CA PHE A 258 3.45 -10.79 9.38
C PHE A 258 3.96 -10.89 10.81
N GLN A 259 3.84 -9.82 11.60
CA GLN A 259 4.35 -9.74 12.95
C GLN A 259 3.63 -10.72 13.90
N ASN A 260 2.29 -10.73 13.86
CA ASN A 260 1.49 -11.66 14.67
C ASN A 260 1.79 -13.13 14.32
N LEU A 261 1.93 -13.44 13.02
CA LEU A 261 2.25 -14.80 12.57
C LEU A 261 3.66 -15.21 12.95
N VAL A 262 4.66 -14.32 12.83
CA VAL A 262 6.03 -14.65 13.24
C VAL A 262 6.11 -14.86 14.74
N VAL A 263 5.53 -13.99 15.57
CA VAL A 263 5.55 -14.16 17.04
C VAL A 263 4.90 -15.49 17.43
N GLY A 264 3.77 -15.86 16.85
CA GLY A 264 3.11 -17.15 17.12
C GLY A 264 3.89 -18.36 16.58
N LYS A 265 4.23 -18.35 15.29
CA LYS A 265 4.84 -19.51 14.61
C LYS A 265 6.31 -19.69 14.98
N VAL A 266 7.11 -18.64 14.96
CA VAL A 266 8.52 -18.71 15.35
C VAL A 266 8.67 -18.89 16.87
N GLY A 267 7.80 -18.29 17.67
CA GLY A 267 7.78 -18.54 19.13
C GLY A 267 7.56 -20.01 19.48
N SER A 268 6.76 -20.75 18.71
CA SER A 268 6.58 -22.19 18.91
C SER A 268 7.85 -23.02 18.61
N VAL A 269 8.71 -22.53 17.71
CA VAL A 269 10.00 -23.16 17.35
C VAL A 269 11.11 -22.74 18.32
N LEU A 270 10.99 -21.56 18.93
CA LEU A 270 11.96 -20.93 19.83
C LEU A 270 11.35 -20.62 21.22
N PRO A 271 10.85 -21.61 21.96
CA PRO A 271 10.11 -21.38 23.22
C PRO A 271 10.94 -20.76 24.35
N GLY A 272 12.27 -20.78 24.25
CA GLY A 272 13.20 -20.23 25.24
C GLY A 272 13.57 -18.76 25.04
N TYR A 273 13.05 -18.09 24.00
CA TYR A 273 13.39 -16.71 23.67
C TYR A 273 12.24 -15.76 23.97
N SER A 274 12.57 -14.52 24.36
CA SER A 274 11.55 -13.50 24.62
C SER A 274 10.82 -13.12 23.33
N GLN A 275 9.60 -12.59 23.45
CA GLN A 275 8.88 -12.06 22.29
C GLN A 275 9.68 -10.96 21.59
N ASP A 276 10.34 -10.07 22.36
CA ASP A 276 11.16 -9.00 21.81
C ASP A 276 12.32 -9.54 20.94
N ASP A 277 12.95 -10.63 21.37
CA ASP A 277 14.02 -11.28 20.59
C ASP A 277 13.49 -11.87 19.27
N ILE A 278 12.29 -12.46 19.30
CA ILE A 278 11.61 -13.00 18.11
C ILE A 278 11.18 -11.88 17.18
N VAL A 279 10.70 -10.76 17.72
CA VAL A 279 10.42 -9.55 16.95
C VAL A 279 11.68 -9.01 16.31
N HIS A 280 12.80 -8.94 17.02
CA HIS A 280 14.06 -8.49 16.44
C HIS A 280 14.58 -9.41 15.32
N LEU A 281 14.23 -10.69 15.33
CA LEU A 281 14.53 -11.62 14.26
C LEU A 281 13.84 -11.24 12.93
N THR A 282 12.67 -10.59 12.96
CA THR A 282 11.95 -10.17 11.74
C THR A 282 12.68 -9.09 10.93
N THR A 283 13.68 -8.44 11.52
CA THR A 283 14.53 -7.45 10.84
C THR A 283 15.48 -8.07 9.79
N GLY A 284 15.52 -9.40 9.69
CA GLY A 284 16.29 -10.16 8.70
C GLY A 284 17.45 -10.95 9.31
N THR A 285 18.25 -11.58 8.45
CA THR A 285 19.38 -12.47 8.81
C THR A 285 20.57 -11.76 9.47
N SER A 286 20.50 -10.44 9.59
CA SER A 286 21.45 -9.64 10.36
C SER A 286 21.21 -9.68 11.88
N SER A 287 20.08 -10.24 12.32
CA SER A 287 19.81 -10.46 13.74
C SER A 287 20.88 -11.35 14.39
N SER A 288 21.41 -10.91 15.52
CA SER A 288 22.37 -11.68 16.33
C SER A 288 21.78 -13.02 16.77
N LEU A 289 20.48 -13.04 17.09
CA LEU A 289 19.74 -14.24 17.42
C LEU A 289 19.79 -15.23 16.25
N PHE A 290 19.38 -14.80 15.05
CA PHE A 290 19.33 -15.68 13.88
C PHE A 290 20.70 -16.29 13.57
N ARG A 291 21.79 -15.53 13.71
CA ARG A 291 23.16 -16.03 13.46
C ARG A 291 23.61 -17.07 14.49
N GLY A 292 23.20 -16.92 15.75
CA GLY A 292 23.55 -17.81 16.86
C GLY A 292 22.77 -19.14 16.89
N LEU A 293 21.69 -19.26 16.13
CA LEU A 293 20.89 -20.49 16.07
C LEU A 293 21.66 -21.64 15.38
N ASP A 294 21.39 -22.87 15.85
CA ASP A 294 21.85 -24.09 15.19
C ASP A 294 21.18 -24.26 13.80
N ALA A 295 21.80 -25.04 12.91
CA ALA A 295 21.36 -25.21 11.53
C ALA A 295 19.91 -25.72 11.42
N GLY A 296 19.51 -26.68 12.26
CA GLY A 296 18.14 -27.21 12.27
C GLY A 296 17.11 -26.17 12.72
N LEU A 297 17.43 -25.34 13.72
CA LEU A 297 16.56 -24.25 14.17
C LEU A 297 16.48 -23.13 13.13
N LYS A 298 17.58 -22.80 12.46
CA LYS A 298 17.59 -21.83 11.35
C LYS A 298 16.62 -22.25 10.24
N GLU A 299 16.66 -23.51 9.83
CA GLU A 299 15.78 -24.02 8.78
C GLU A 299 14.31 -23.96 9.19
N ALA A 300 13.99 -24.38 10.43
CA ALA A 300 12.64 -24.28 10.97
C ALA A 300 12.13 -22.82 11.04
N VAL A 301 12.98 -21.88 11.47
CA VAL A 301 12.66 -20.44 11.48
C VAL A 301 12.42 -19.92 10.07
N ILE A 302 13.29 -20.25 9.11
CA ILE A 302 13.12 -19.85 7.69
C ILE A 302 11.79 -20.36 7.14
N ALA A 303 11.41 -21.62 7.46
CA ALA A 303 10.14 -22.18 7.03
C ALA A 303 8.94 -21.40 7.60
N GLN A 304 8.94 -21.08 8.89
CA GLN A 304 7.85 -20.32 9.52
C GLN A 304 7.77 -18.86 9.06
N VAL A 305 8.92 -18.21 8.84
CA VAL A 305 8.98 -16.86 8.27
C VAL A 305 8.49 -16.86 6.82
N THR A 306 8.92 -17.83 6.01
CA THR A 306 8.43 -18.00 4.64
C THR A 306 6.91 -18.16 4.62
N GLU A 307 6.38 -18.99 5.51
CA GLU A 307 4.94 -19.20 5.65
C GLU A 307 4.20 -17.93 6.06
N SER A 308 4.78 -17.13 6.96
CA SER A 308 4.22 -15.84 7.38
C SER A 308 4.19 -14.82 6.22
N ILE A 309 5.23 -14.81 5.38
CA ILE A 309 5.27 -13.97 4.16
C ILE A 309 4.21 -14.42 3.15
N ARG A 310 3.94 -15.73 2.99
CA ARG A 310 2.86 -16.18 2.10
C ARG A 310 1.50 -15.61 2.51
N HIS A 311 1.23 -15.54 3.80
CA HIS A 311 -0.01 -14.96 4.33
C HIS A 311 -0.11 -13.46 4.03
N VAL A 312 1.02 -12.75 3.98
CA VAL A 312 1.05 -11.36 3.49
C VAL A 312 0.62 -11.28 2.02
N PHE A 313 1.02 -12.22 1.17
CA PHE A 313 0.58 -12.23 -0.23
C PHE A 313 -0.90 -12.63 -0.42
N ILE A 314 -1.55 -13.24 0.58
CA ILE A 314 -3.01 -13.43 0.58
C ILE A 314 -3.72 -12.08 0.61
N TYR A 315 -3.19 -11.09 1.34
CA TYR A 315 -3.73 -9.72 1.30
C TYR A 315 -3.67 -9.15 -0.12
N VAL A 316 -2.51 -9.25 -0.80
CA VAL A 316 -2.34 -8.78 -2.19
C VAL A 316 -3.32 -9.48 -3.13
N LEU A 317 -3.50 -10.79 -2.97
CA LEU A 317 -4.47 -11.57 -3.73
C LEU A 317 -5.90 -11.09 -3.50
N ALA A 318 -6.30 -10.85 -2.25
CA ALA A 318 -7.64 -10.39 -1.91
C ALA A 318 -7.93 -9.00 -2.50
N VAL A 319 -7.03 -8.03 -2.32
CA VAL A 319 -7.25 -6.66 -2.81
C VAL A 319 -7.17 -6.57 -4.34
N SER A 320 -6.30 -7.34 -4.99
CA SER A 320 -6.24 -7.40 -6.45
C SER A 320 -7.44 -8.13 -7.06
N SER A 321 -7.99 -9.13 -6.37
CA SER A 321 -9.24 -9.78 -6.80
C SER A 321 -10.43 -8.82 -6.69
N LEU A 322 -10.50 -8.05 -5.60
CA LEU A 322 -11.48 -6.96 -5.48
C LEU A 322 -11.28 -5.92 -6.59
N GLY A 323 -10.04 -5.51 -6.85
CA GLY A 323 -9.69 -4.62 -7.95
C GLY A 323 -10.13 -5.16 -9.31
N LEU A 324 -9.95 -6.45 -9.55
CA LEU A 324 -10.42 -7.11 -10.77
C LEU A 324 -11.95 -7.01 -10.91
N VAL A 325 -12.70 -7.32 -9.86
CA VAL A 325 -14.17 -7.20 -9.87
C VAL A 325 -14.60 -5.75 -10.13
N LEU A 326 -14.00 -4.78 -9.42
CA LEU A 326 -14.29 -3.37 -9.58
C LEU A 326 -13.96 -2.85 -10.99
N SER A 327 -12.93 -3.40 -11.63
CA SER A 327 -12.51 -2.97 -12.98
C SER A 327 -13.56 -3.26 -14.05
N PHE A 328 -14.45 -4.24 -13.84
CA PHE A 328 -15.55 -4.53 -14.77
C PHE A 328 -16.65 -3.47 -14.78
N PHE A 329 -16.75 -2.66 -13.73
CA PHE A 329 -17.71 -1.57 -13.61
C PHE A 329 -17.20 -0.23 -14.16
N LEU A 330 -15.93 -0.18 -14.61
CA LEU A 330 -15.39 0.99 -15.29
C LEU A 330 -16.06 1.21 -16.65
N SER A 331 -16.29 2.47 -16.99
CA SER A 331 -16.90 2.82 -18.27
C SER A 331 -16.05 2.36 -19.45
N ARG A 332 -16.70 1.78 -20.45
CA ARG A 332 -16.07 1.39 -21.73
C ARG A 332 -15.94 2.57 -22.70
N LYS A 333 -16.03 3.80 -22.21
CA LYS A 333 -16.00 5.01 -23.04
C LYS A 333 -14.58 5.31 -23.50
N ARG A 334 -14.46 5.83 -24.72
CA ARG A 334 -13.18 6.25 -25.29
C ARG A 334 -12.80 7.63 -24.73
N LEU A 335 -11.67 7.71 -24.03
CA LEU A 335 -11.14 8.93 -23.41
C LEU A 335 -10.69 9.98 -24.42
N TYR A 336 -10.04 9.54 -25.49
CA TYR A 336 -9.48 10.43 -26.50
C TYR A 336 -10.23 10.20 -27.81
N LEU A 337 -11.11 11.15 -28.16
CA LEU A 337 -11.64 11.26 -29.51
C LEU A 337 -10.48 11.59 -30.46
N LYS A 338 -10.41 10.88 -31.59
CA LYS A 338 -9.60 11.35 -32.71
C LYS A 338 -10.16 12.72 -33.08
N SER A 339 -9.32 13.75 -32.95
CA SER A 339 -9.56 15.16 -33.26
C SER A 339 -10.24 15.98 -32.15
N GLY A 340 -9.43 16.71 -31.38
CA GLY A 340 -9.69 18.10 -30.94
C GLY A 340 -10.97 18.47 -30.19
N GLU A 341 -11.90 17.56 -29.93
CA GLU A 341 -13.15 17.85 -29.24
C GLU A 341 -13.25 17.01 -27.98
N ILE A 342 -13.32 17.70 -26.85
CA ILE A 342 -13.64 17.13 -25.55
C ILE A 342 -15.09 16.66 -25.63
N ALA A 343 -15.33 15.37 -25.39
CA ALA A 343 -16.68 14.80 -25.36
C ALA A 343 -17.53 15.55 -24.34
N LYS A 344 -18.64 16.15 -24.80
CA LYS A 344 -19.71 16.67 -23.93
C LYS A 344 -20.48 15.52 -23.27
#